data_AF-A0AA42XVC2-F1
#
_entry.id   AF-A0AA42XVC2-F1
#
_cell.length_a   1.000
_cell.length_b   1.000
_cell.length_c   1.000
_cell.angle_alpha   90.00
_cell.angle_beta   90.00
_cell.angle_gamma   90.00
#
_symmetry.space_group_name_H-M   'P 1'
#
loop_
_entity.id
_entity.type
_entity.pdbx_description
1 polymer ?
#
loop_
_entity_poly.entity_id
_entity_poly.type
_entity_poly.pdbx_seq_one_letter_code
_entity_poly.pdbx_strand_id
1 'polypeptide(L)'
;MSPRERLAREAIRLHDRYQIEIIERFALCPWARQARDGNRTRTHVVLDTPCLPNALAPVLEHWDTDESVDVCFVIAPRFEDGPEALARWASSLAALVEDRFLSAPFHPGVNEVAGSVRFFRQTPDPTVQLIRRCRLEEVRAQDPPHYKDIFTVSLRDLQAERPVKTVAASVIEHNERVLESQGRQTLQAILDDIYADRDRTYAKLMPLLPAQ
;
A
#
# COMPACT_ATOMS: atom_id res chain seq x y z
N MET A 1 9.64 -26.61 1.48
CA MET A 1 8.74 -25.45 1.60
C MET A 1 7.34 -25.91 1.20
N SER A 2 6.38 -25.83 2.11
CA SER A 2 4.98 -26.24 1.90
C SER A 2 4.30 -25.38 0.82
N PRO A 3 3.19 -25.85 0.20
CA PRO A 3 2.40 -25.02 -0.71
C PRO A 3 1.96 -23.69 -0.10
N ARG A 4 1.63 -23.66 1.20
CA ARG A 4 1.28 -22.45 1.95
C ARG A 4 2.45 -21.46 2.02
N GLU A 5 3.63 -21.93 2.42
CA GLU A 5 4.84 -21.10 2.46
C GLU A 5 5.22 -20.57 1.07
N ARG A 6 5.02 -21.38 0.01
CA ARG A 6 5.21 -20.94 -1.37
C ARG A 6 4.24 -19.82 -1.74
N LEU A 7 2.95 -19.97 -1.44
CA LEU A 7 1.97 -18.92 -1.73
C LEU A 7 2.30 -17.62 -0.97
N ALA A 8 2.63 -17.71 0.33
CA ALA A 8 3.01 -16.53 1.10
C ALA A 8 4.21 -15.80 0.50
N ARG A 9 5.25 -16.55 0.12
CA ARG A 9 6.44 -15.96 -0.50
C ARG A 9 6.12 -15.29 -1.84
N GLU A 10 5.30 -15.91 -2.68
CA GLU A 10 4.93 -15.32 -3.97
C GLU A 10 4.02 -14.10 -3.81
N ALA A 11 3.11 -14.09 -2.82
CA ALA A 11 2.30 -12.92 -2.49
C ALA A 11 3.16 -11.72 -2.10
N ILE A 12 4.20 -11.94 -1.27
CA ILE A 12 5.18 -10.91 -0.92
C ILE A 12 5.93 -10.43 -2.17
N ARG A 13 6.45 -11.37 -3.00
CA ARG A 13 7.16 -11.02 -4.24
C ARG A 13 6.32 -10.15 -5.18
N LEU A 14 5.05 -10.48 -5.37
CA LEU A 14 4.12 -9.72 -6.21
C LEU A 14 3.83 -8.35 -5.63
N HIS A 15 3.63 -8.26 -4.31
CA HIS A 15 3.48 -6.98 -3.63
C HIS A 15 4.73 -6.11 -3.75
N ASP A 16 5.92 -6.69 -3.65
CA ASP A 16 7.19 -5.98 -3.84
C ASP A 16 7.33 -5.47 -5.28
N ARG A 17 6.92 -6.24 -6.28
CA ARG A 17 6.84 -5.76 -7.68
C ARG A 17 5.94 -4.53 -7.77
N TYR A 18 4.76 -4.55 -7.16
CA TYR A 18 3.88 -3.39 -7.11
C TYR A 18 4.54 -2.17 -6.43
N GLN A 19 5.15 -2.36 -5.27
CA GLN A 19 5.85 -1.27 -4.57
C GLN A 19 6.98 -0.68 -5.42
N ILE A 20 7.78 -1.51 -6.09
CA ILE A 20 8.95 -1.05 -6.84
C ILE A 20 8.56 -0.48 -8.21
N GLU A 21 7.77 -1.23 -8.99
CA GLU A 21 7.47 -0.92 -10.39
C GLU A 21 6.39 0.16 -10.55
N ILE A 22 5.52 0.34 -9.54
CA ILE A 22 4.48 1.38 -9.54
C ILE A 22 4.82 2.46 -8.52
N ILE A 23 4.88 2.12 -7.22
CA ILE A 23 4.96 3.15 -6.17
C ILE A 23 6.29 3.91 -6.21
N GLU A 24 7.42 3.21 -6.23
CA GLU A 24 8.74 3.83 -6.20
C GLU A 24 9.17 4.37 -7.55
N ARG A 25 8.94 3.62 -8.64
CA ARG A 25 9.32 4.04 -10.00
C ARG A 25 8.73 5.38 -10.38
N PHE A 26 7.48 5.63 -9.99
CA PHE A 26 6.78 6.88 -10.28
C PHE A 26 6.69 7.82 -9.07
N ALA A 27 7.41 7.48 -7.99
CA ALA A 27 7.50 8.25 -6.76
C ALA A 27 6.12 8.67 -6.20
N LEU A 28 5.15 7.75 -6.24
CA LEU A 28 3.76 8.00 -5.83
C LEU A 28 3.60 8.16 -4.30
N CYS A 29 4.59 7.65 -3.58
CA CYS A 29 4.74 7.82 -2.15
C CYS A 29 6.21 8.20 -1.90
N PRO A 30 6.48 9.40 -1.35
CA PRO A 30 7.86 9.87 -1.17
C PRO A 30 8.66 9.05 -0.16
N TRP A 31 7.98 8.31 0.71
CA TRP A 31 8.61 7.54 1.78
C TRP A 31 8.76 6.06 1.46
N ALA A 32 8.12 5.55 0.40
CA ALA A 32 8.07 4.11 0.13
C ALA A 32 9.48 3.49 0.01
N ARG A 33 10.35 4.11 -0.80
CA ARG A 33 11.74 3.66 -0.95
C ARG A 33 12.51 3.73 0.36
N GLN A 34 12.45 4.86 1.06
CA GLN A 34 13.19 5.06 2.31
C GLN A 34 12.74 4.06 3.38
N ALA A 35 11.44 3.80 3.49
CA ALA A 35 10.90 2.83 4.43
C ALA A 35 11.38 1.41 4.08
N ARG A 36 11.40 1.04 2.80
CA ARG A 36 11.90 -0.26 2.34
C ARG A 36 13.40 -0.41 2.58
N ASP A 37 14.22 0.53 2.10
CA ASP A 37 15.69 0.49 2.22
C ASP A 37 16.13 0.57 3.69
N GLY A 38 15.38 1.28 4.53
CA GLY A 38 15.61 1.38 5.98
C GLY A 38 15.07 0.21 6.80
N ASN A 39 14.53 -0.85 6.16
CA ASN A 39 13.90 -1.99 6.81
C ASN A 39 12.79 -1.59 7.81
N ARG A 40 12.05 -0.52 7.49
CA ARG A 40 10.94 0.04 8.28
C ARG A 40 9.56 -0.45 7.85
N THR A 41 9.54 -1.45 6.98
CA THR A 41 8.31 -2.10 6.52
C THR A 41 8.17 -3.48 7.14
N ARG A 42 6.93 -3.90 7.43
CA ARG A 42 6.61 -5.29 7.78
C ARG A 42 5.48 -5.81 6.91
N THR A 43 5.52 -7.10 6.60
CA THR A 43 4.51 -7.75 5.78
C THR A 43 4.06 -9.04 6.46
N HIS A 44 2.75 -9.26 6.50
CA HIS A 44 2.16 -10.51 6.94
C HIS A 44 1.18 -11.01 5.90
N VAL A 45 1.25 -12.29 5.55
CA VAL A 45 0.35 -12.91 4.57
C VAL A 45 -0.66 -13.80 5.27
N VAL A 46 -1.94 -13.53 5.05
CA VAL A 46 -3.03 -14.34 5.60
C VAL A 46 -3.52 -15.33 4.57
N LEU A 47 -3.35 -16.61 4.87
CA LEU A 47 -3.73 -17.72 3.99
C LEU A 47 -4.99 -18.44 4.46
N ASP A 48 -5.52 -18.09 5.63
CA ASP A 48 -6.69 -18.74 6.22
C ASP A 48 -7.98 -18.06 5.76
N THR A 49 -8.99 -18.89 5.52
CA THR A 49 -10.31 -18.53 5.02
C THR A 49 -11.36 -19.24 5.89
N PRO A 50 -12.28 -18.51 6.58
CA PRO A 50 -12.41 -17.05 6.60
C PRO A 50 -11.26 -16.36 7.33
N CYS A 51 -10.92 -15.16 6.87
CA CYS A 51 -9.85 -14.35 7.44
C CYS A 51 -10.37 -13.56 8.65
N LEU A 52 -10.30 -14.15 9.85
CA LEU A 52 -10.82 -13.52 11.07
C LEU A 52 -9.86 -12.41 11.59
N PRO A 53 -10.34 -11.17 11.82
CA PRO A 53 -9.50 -10.07 12.33
C PRO A 53 -8.73 -10.41 13.61
N ASN A 54 -9.36 -11.13 14.55
CA ASN A 54 -8.73 -11.48 15.83
C ASN A 54 -7.53 -12.43 15.68
N ALA A 55 -7.45 -13.20 14.59
CA ALA A 55 -6.29 -14.05 14.32
C ALA A 55 -5.03 -13.21 14.01
N LEU A 56 -5.21 -11.94 13.64
CA LEU A 56 -4.12 -11.00 13.38
C LEU A 56 -3.70 -10.20 14.62
N ALA A 57 -4.44 -10.25 15.72
CA ALA A 57 -4.12 -9.47 16.92
C ALA A 57 -2.66 -9.67 17.40
N PRO A 58 -2.10 -10.90 17.47
CA PRO A 58 -0.70 -11.08 17.87
C PRO A 58 0.31 -10.46 16.90
N VAL A 59 0.00 -10.46 15.59
CA VAL A 59 0.84 -9.83 14.56
C VAL A 59 0.83 -8.31 14.72
N LEU A 60 -0.36 -7.75 14.93
CA LEU A 60 -0.56 -6.31 15.11
C LEU A 60 0.09 -5.82 16.41
N GLU A 61 -0.02 -6.56 17.51
CA GLU A 61 0.64 -6.26 18.79
C GLU A 61 2.17 -6.29 18.66
N HIS A 62 2.70 -7.28 17.94
CA HIS A 62 4.13 -7.33 17.65
C HIS A 62 4.61 -6.11 16.85
N TRP A 63 3.83 -5.67 15.85
CA TRP A 63 4.17 -4.47 15.08
C TRP A 63 4.02 -3.19 15.89
N ASP A 64 3.06 -3.10 16.81
CA ASP A 64 2.90 -1.91 17.65
C ASP A 64 4.15 -1.67 18.51
N THR A 65 4.70 -2.75 19.08
CA THR A 65 5.89 -2.70 19.95
C THR A 65 7.22 -2.59 19.19
N ASP A 66 7.26 -2.84 17.88
CA ASP A 66 8.45 -2.69 17.05
C ASP A 66 8.60 -1.24 16.55
N GLU A 67 9.35 -0.42 17.29
CA GLU A 67 9.62 0.99 16.96
C GLU A 67 10.35 1.19 15.62
N SER A 68 10.96 0.14 15.05
CA SER A 68 11.60 0.25 13.74
C SER A 68 10.59 0.30 12.58
N VAL A 69 9.30 0.05 12.84
CA VAL A 69 8.26 -0.10 11.83
C VAL A 69 7.46 1.18 11.63
N ASP A 70 7.42 1.65 10.39
CA ASP A 70 6.61 2.79 9.95
C ASP A 70 5.34 2.36 9.22
N VAL A 71 5.46 1.32 8.37
CA VAL A 71 4.40 0.88 7.48
C VAL A 71 4.31 -0.65 7.51
N CYS A 72 3.12 -1.17 7.70
CA CYS A 72 2.84 -2.60 7.63
C CYS A 72 1.88 -2.91 6.50
N PHE A 73 1.98 -4.12 5.97
CA PHE A 73 1.09 -4.66 4.95
C PHE A 73 0.54 -6.00 5.40
N VAL A 74 -0.79 -6.10 5.46
CA VAL A 74 -1.48 -7.39 5.60
C VAL A 74 -2.00 -7.79 4.24
N ILE A 75 -1.48 -8.87 3.67
CA ILE A 75 -1.81 -9.34 2.32
C ILE A 75 -2.67 -10.61 2.42
N ALA A 76 -3.82 -10.63 1.76
CA ALA A 76 -4.76 -11.75 1.82
C ALA A 76 -4.99 -12.33 0.40
N PRO A 77 -4.07 -13.16 -0.12
CA PRO A 77 -4.12 -13.64 -1.51
C PRO A 77 -5.28 -14.59 -1.81
N ARG A 78 -5.95 -15.11 -0.78
CA ARG A 78 -7.14 -15.97 -0.87
C ARG A 78 -8.45 -15.24 -0.51
N PHE A 79 -8.39 -13.92 -0.37
CA PHE A 79 -9.59 -13.11 -0.16
C PHE A 79 -10.29 -12.92 -1.51
N GLU A 80 -11.47 -13.52 -1.66
CA GLU A 80 -12.21 -13.54 -2.94
C GLU A 80 -13.37 -12.53 -2.99
N ASP A 81 -13.76 -11.97 -1.83
CA ASP A 81 -14.82 -10.98 -1.78
C ASP A 81 -14.37 -9.63 -2.38
N GLY A 82 -15.35 -8.80 -2.76
CA GLY A 82 -15.10 -7.52 -3.42
C GLY A 82 -14.46 -6.43 -2.52
N PRO A 83 -14.10 -5.28 -3.12
CA PRO A 83 -13.41 -4.18 -2.43
C PRO A 83 -14.20 -3.62 -1.23
N GLU A 84 -15.53 -3.67 -1.25
CA GLU A 84 -16.37 -3.24 -0.12
C GLU A 84 -16.25 -4.20 1.08
N ALA A 85 -16.14 -5.51 0.82
CA ALA A 85 -15.92 -6.49 1.88
C ALA A 85 -14.52 -6.33 2.48
N LEU A 86 -13.51 -6.11 1.64
CA LEU A 86 -12.17 -5.80 2.11
C LEU A 86 -12.15 -4.53 2.96
N ALA A 87 -12.85 -3.48 2.55
CA ALA A 87 -12.94 -2.23 3.32
C ALA A 87 -13.56 -2.47 4.71
N ARG A 88 -14.62 -3.28 4.82
CA ARG A 88 -15.19 -3.66 6.13
C ARG A 88 -14.20 -4.44 6.97
N TRP A 89 -13.50 -5.41 6.37
CA TRP A 89 -12.47 -6.19 7.05
C TRP A 89 -11.31 -5.31 7.54
N ALA A 90 -10.85 -4.38 6.70
CA ALA A 90 -9.83 -3.38 7.05
C ALA A 90 -10.26 -2.48 8.21
N SER A 91 -11.53 -2.07 8.28
CA SER A 91 -12.08 -1.34 9.43
C SER A 91 -12.06 -2.18 10.70
N SER A 92 -12.37 -3.47 10.62
CA SER A 92 -12.27 -4.38 11.77
C SER A 92 -10.83 -4.54 12.27
N LEU A 93 -9.85 -4.56 11.36
CA LEU A 93 -8.43 -4.53 11.75
C LEU A 93 -8.04 -3.18 12.36
N ALA A 94 -8.51 -2.08 11.79
CA ALA A 94 -8.23 -0.74 12.29
C ALA A 94 -8.70 -0.56 13.73
N ALA A 95 -9.86 -1.10 14.09
CA ALA A 95 -10.40 -1.05 15.45
C ALA A 95 -9.49 -1.73 16.49
N LEU A 96 -8.66 -2.69 16.09
CA LEU A 96 -7.70 -3.36 16.99
C LEU A 96 -6.47 -2.50 17.29
N VAL A 97 -6.19 -1.50 16.45
CA VAL A 97 -4.96 -0.68 16.50
C VAL A 97 -5.23 0.80 16.30
N GLU A 98 -6.44 1.26 16.59
CA GLU A 98 -6.94 2.57 16.16
C GLU A 98 -6.07 3.71 16.67
N ASP A 99 -5.55 3.61 17.89
CA ASP A 99 -4.71 4.62 18.53
C ASP A 99 -3.28 4.71 17.96
N ARG A 100 -2.87 3.71 17.16
CA ARG A 100 -1.46 3.51 16.77
C ARG A 100 -1.24 3.55 15.28
N PHE A 101 -2.16 3.00 14.51
CA PHE A 101 -2.05 2.92 13.05
C PHE A 101 -3.26 3.54 12.37
N LEU A 102 -3.00 4.16 11.23
CA LEU A 102 -4.02 4.49 10.23
C LEU A 102 -4.07 3.33 9.23
N SER A 103 -5.27 2.86 8.87
CA SER A 103 -5.44 1.80 7.88
C SER A 103 -5.94 2.32 6.53
N ALA A 104 -5.55 1.62 5.46
CA ALA A 104 -6.08 1.86 4.12
C ALA A 104 -6.21 0.52 3.35
N PRO A 105 -7.39 0.21 2.79
CA PRO A 105 -7.59 -0.97 1.96
C PRO A 105 -7.16 -0.71 0.50
N PHE A 106 -6.53 -1.73 -0.09
CA PHE A 106 -6.08 -1.83 -1.47
C PHE A 106 -6.59 -3.14 -2.06
N HIS A 107 -7.16 -3.11 -3.25
CA HIS A 107 -7.82 -4.28 -3.83
C HIS A 107 -7.64 -4.29 -5.36
N PRO A 108 -7.38 -5.45 -5.98
CA PRO A 108 -7.16 -5.55 -7.43
C PRO A 108 -8.36 -5.07 -8.25
N GLY A 109 -9.58 -5.32 -7.77
CA GLY A 109 -10.83 -4.89 -8.39
C GLY A 109 -11.29 -3.45 -8.11
N VAL A 110 -10.41 -2.54 -7.66
CA VAL A 110 -10.77 -1.12 -7.52
C VAL A 110 -10.93 -0.48 -8.90
N ASN A 111 -11.97 0.34 -9.08
CA ASN A 111 -12.26 1.01 -10.35
C ASN A 111 -11.09 1.89 -10.84
N GLU A 112 -10.52 1.50 -11.97
CA GLU A 112 -9.41 2.14 -12.70
C GLU A 112 -9.70 3.56 -13.22
N VAL A 113 -10.98 3.90 -13.40
CA VAL A 113 -11.41 5.21 -13.92
C VAL A 113 -11.51 6.25 -12.81
N ALA A 114 -11.54 5.81 -11.55
CA ALA A 114 -11.61 6.72 -10.43
C ALA A 114 -10.30 7.52 -10.26
N GLY A 115 -10.38 8.64 -9.52
CA GLY A 115 -9.24 9.56 -9.29
C GLY A 115 -7.96 8.88 -8.80
N SER A 116 -6.86 9.61 -8.82
CA SER A 116 -5.49 9.08 -8.65
C SER A 116 -5.31 8.16 -7.44
N VAL A 117 -5.91 8.52 -6.31
CA VAL A 117 -5.87 7.75 -5.06
C VAL A 117 -6.46 6.35 -5.22
N ARG A 118 -7.57 6.20 -5.95
CA ARG A 118 -8.21 4.89 -6.16
C ARG A 118 -7.47 4.08 -7.21
N PHE A 119 -7.00 4.72 -8.28
CA PHE A 119 -6.19 4.07 -9.30
C PHE A 119 -4.92 3.43 -8.71
N PHE A 120 -4.22 4.13 -7.83
CA PHE A 120 -3.04 3.59 -7.12
C PHE A 120 -3.39 2.79 -5.86
N ARG A 121 -4.62 2.30 -5.73
CA ARG A 121 -5.03 1.32 -4.71
C ARG A 121 -5.26 -0.08 -5.27
N GLN A 122 -4.71 -0.32 -6.46
CA GLN A 122 -4.82 -1.54 -7.24
C GLN A 122 -3.62 -2.47 -6.97
N THR A 123 -3.61 -3.12 -5.81
CA THR A 123 -2.56 -4.10 -5.46
C THR A 123 -2.85 -5.47 -6.09
N PRO A 124 -1.81 -6.30 -6.35
CA PRO A 124 -1.98 -7.66 -6.89
C PRO A 124 -2.93 -8.52 -6.07
N ASP A 125 -2.80 -8.44 -4.75
CA ASP A 125 -3.67 -9.13 -3.81
C ASP A 125 -4.40 -8.11 -2.94
N PRO A 126 -5.60 -8.44 -2.45
CA PRO A 126 -6.26 -7.67 -1.40
C PRO A 126 -5.30 -7.41 -0.23
N THR A 127 -5.05 -6.14 0.05
CA THR A 127 -4.03 -5.69 0.99
C THR A 127 -4.58 -4.60 1.90
N VAL A 128 -4.28 -4.68 3.19
CA VAL A 128 -4.50 -3.58 4.12
C VAL A 128 -3.14 -3.00 4.49
N GLN A 129 -2.94 -1.74 4.13
CA GLN A 129 -1.80 -0.96 4.59
C GLN A 129 -2.12 -0.37 5.95
N LEU A 130 -1.15 -0.45 6.87
CA LEU A 130 -1.19 0.18 8.19
C LEU A 130 -0.01 1.15 8.28
N ILE A 131 -0.25 2.41 8.60
CA ILE A 131 0.80 3.42 8.74
C ILE A 131 0.80 3.92 10.18
N ARG A 132 1.96 3.89 10.84
CA ARG A 132 2.09 4.35 12.22
C ARG A 132 1.71 5.85 12.32
N ARG A 133 0.83 6.20 13.25
CA ARG A 133 0.29 7.56 13.39
C ARG A 133 1.37 8.59 13.73
N CYS A 134 2.28 8.27 14.64
CA CYS A 134 3.37 9.18 14.99
C CYS A 134 4.23 9.52 13.78
N ARG A 135 4.39 8.60 12.82
CA ARG A 135 5.11 8.86 11.58
C ARG A 135 4.37 9.83 10.67
N LEU A 136 3.04 9.69 10.58
CA LEU A 136 2.20 10.66 9.86
C LEU A 136 2.22 12.04 10.54
N GLU A 137 2.26 12.08 11.87
CA GLU A 137 2.36 13.30 12.65
C GLU A 137 3.71 13.99 12.45
N GLU A 138 4.83 13.28 12.45
CA GLU A 138 6.15 13.82 12.12
C GLU A 138 6.19 14.43 10.72
N VAL A 139 5.55 13.78 9.76
CA VAL A 139 5.43 14.28 8.39
C VAL A 139 4.56 15.53 8.35
N ARG A 140 3.43 15.54 9.06
CA ARG A 140 2.54 16.72 9.16
C ARG A 140 3.20 17.86 9.93
N ALA A 141 4.03 17.57 10.93
CA ALA A 141 4.75 18.57 11.71
C ALA A 141 5.89 19.24 10.92
N GLN A 142 6.23 18.72 9.74
CA GLN A 142 7.09 19.40 8.77
C GLN A 142 6.32 20.48 7.97
N ASP A 143 5.01 20.64 8.17
CA ASP A 143 4.25 21.84 7.73
C ASP A 143 4.72 23.09 8.53
N PRO A 144 4.56 24.32 7.99
CA PRO A 144 5.58 25.38 7.98
C PRO A 144 6.35 25.73 9.27
N PRO A 145 7.62 26.18 9.14
CA PRO A 145 8.29 26.63 7.91
C PRO A 145 9.50 25.75 7.52
N HIS A 146 9.35 24.43 7.44
CA HIS A 146 10.43 23.55 6.96
C HIS A 146 10.01 22.73 5.74
N TYR A 147 9.87 23.44 4.62
CA TYR A 147 9.78 22.84 3.30
C TYR A 147 11.10 22.17 2.93
N LYS A 148 11.14 20.85 3.04
CA LYS A 148 11.86 20.06 2.04
C LYS A 148 10.81 19.48 1.13
N ASP A 149 10.69 20.13 -0.03
CA ASP A 149 10.09 19.57 -1.23
C ASP A 149 10.42 18.10 -1.37
N ILE A 150 9.42 17.26 -1.10
CA ILE A 150 9.51 15.82 -1.36
C ILE A 150 9.49 15.54 -2.87
N PHE A 151 9.15 16.53 -3.71
CA PHE A 151 9.07 16.39 -5.17
C PHE A 151 9.59 17.60 -5.98
N THR A 152 10.53 18.39 -5.44
CA THR A 152 11.29 19.49 -6.06
C THR A 152 10.51 20.74 -6.55
N VAL A 153 10.76 21.92 -5.94
CA VAL A 153 10.40 23.25 -6.47
C VAL A 153 11.60 23.98 -7.07
N SER A 154 11.33 24.69 -8.17
CA SER A 154 12.19 25.65 -8.85
C SER A 154 12.14 27.03 -8.18
N LEU A 155 13.29 27.69 -8.05
CA LEU A 155 13.49 29.00 -7.39
C LEU A 155 12.58 30.15 -7.89
N ARG A 156 11.88 29.99 -9.02
CA ARG A 156 10.93 31.01 -9.53
C ARG A 156 9.57 31.02 -8.84
N ASP A 157 9.13 29.92 -8.22
CA ASP A 157 7.79 29.83 -7.62
C ASP A 157 7.71 30.44 -6.20
N LEU A 158 8.87 30.70 -5.58
CA LEU A 158 9.00 31.35 -4.28
C LEU A 158 8.63 32.85 -4.28
N GLN A 159 8.42 33.46 -5.45
CA GLN A 159 8.12 34.89 -5.59
C GLN A 159 6.63 35.24 -5.64
N ALA A 160 5.73 34.24 -5.64
CA ALA A 160 4.28 34.47 -5.71
C ALA A 160 3.61 34.10 -4.38
N GLU A 161 3.01 35.09 -3.70
CA GLU A 161 2.24 34.93 -2.47
C GLU A 161 1.00 34.04 -2.67
N ARG A 162 1.16 32.71 -2.60
CA ARG A 162 0.07 31.73 -2.64
C ARG A 162 -0.06 31.03 -1.28
N PRO A 163 -1.29 30.75 -0.81
CA PRO A 163 -1.52 30.03 0.43
C PRO A 163 -0.90 28.63 0.39
N VAL A 164 -0.34 28.22 1.52
CA VAL A 164 0.46 27.00 1.66
C VAL A 164 -0.42 25.75 1.55
N LYS A 165 -0.04 24.83 0.65
CA LYS A 165 -0.66 23.50 0.52
C LYS A 165 -0.08 22.52 1.56
N THR A 166 -0.91 21.60 2.06
CA THR A 166 -0.46 20.51 2.95
C THR A 166 0.30 19.42 2.18
N VAL A 167 1.11 18.62 2.88
CA VAL A 167 1.81 17.44 2.30
C VAL A 167 0.83 16.50 1.57
N ALA A 168 -0.33 16.22 2.16
CA ALA A 168 -1.31 15.30 1.57
C ALA A 168 -1.87 15.82 0.23
N ALA A 169 -2.18 17.12 0.15
CA ALA A 169 -2.62 17.74 -1.09
C ALA A 169 -1.54 17.70 -2.18
N SER A 170 -0.28 17.91 -1.78
CA SER A 170 0.88 17.86 -2.69
C SER A 170 1.12 16.44 -3.26
N VAL A 171 0.93 15.40 -2.45
CA VAL A 171 1.01 14.00 -2.91
C VAL A 171 -0.12 13.67 -3.89
N ILE A 172 -1.34 14.12 -3.62
CA ILE A 172 -2.48 13.89 -4.54
C ILE A 172 -2.24 14.56 -5.89
N GLU A 173 -1.84 15.83 -5.90
CA GLU A 173 -1.53 16.58 -7.11
C GLU A 173 -0.35 15.98 -7.89
N HIS A 174 0.69 15.50 -7.19
CA HIS A 174 1.76 14.73 -7.81
C HIS A 174 1.24 13.46 -8.50
N ASN A 175 0.44 12.68 -7.79
CA ASN A 175 -0.12 11.42 -8.32
C ASN A 175 -1.06 11.67 -9.52
N GLU A 176 -1.82 12.77 -9.52
CA GLU A 176 -2.62 13.22 -10.66
C GLU A 176 -1.73 13.57 -11.86
N ARG A 177 -0.68 14.39 -11.67
CA ARG A 177 0.29 14.73 -12.72
C ARG A 177 1.00 13.51 -13.29
N VAL A 178 1.33 12.52 -12.45
CA VAL A 178 1.91 11.24 -12.92
C VAL A 178 0.92 10.51 -13.82
N LEU A 179 -0.35 10.40 -13.43
CA LEU A 179 -1.38 9.74 -14.24
C LEU A 179 -1.60 10.44 -15.58
N GLU A 180 -1.58 11.77 -15.58
CA GLU A 180 -1.72 12.57 -16.80
C GLU A 180 -0.50 12.46 -17.72
N SER A 181 0.71 12.54 -17.16
CA SER A 181 1.95 12.55 -17.94
C SER A 181 2.37 11.17 -18.48
N GLN A 182 2.21 10.11 -17.68
CA GLN A 182 2.52 8.74 -18.11
C GLN A 182 1.38 8.12 -18.92
N GLY A 183 0.16 8.61 -18.69
CA GLY A 183 -1.07 8.03 -19.22
C GLY A 183 -1.53 6.81 -18.42
N ARG A 184 -2.83 6.74 -18.14
CA ARG A 184 -3.45 5.60 -17.44
C ARG A 184 -3.15 4.26 -18.09
N GLN A 185 -3.14 4.20 -19.42
CA GLN A 185 -2.86 2.97 -20.17
C GLN A 185 -1.46 2.40 -19.87
N THR A 186 -0.44 3.26 -19.78
CA THR A 186 0.93 2.82 -19.49
C THR A 186 1.03 2.22 -18.09
N LEU A 187 0.44 2.89 -17.09
CA LEU A 187 0.44 2.41 -15.71
C LEU A 187 -0.40 1.14 -15.56
N GLN A 188 -1.55 1.09 -16.23
CA GLN A 188 -2.41 -0.08 -16.26
C GLN A 188 -1.69 -1.28 -16.88
N ALA A 189 -0.93 -1.09 -17.97
CA ALA A 189 -0.16 -2.18 -18.58
C ALA A 189 0.88 -2.79 -17.62
N ILE A 190 1.46 -2.01 -16.71
CA ILE A 190 2.36 -2.53 -15.67
C ILE A 190 1.57 -3.33 -14.63
N LEU A 191 0.40 -2.81 -14.19
CA LEU A 191 -0.48 -3.53 -13.28
C LEU A 191 -0.96 -4.85 -13.90
N ASP A 192 -1.38 -4.84 -15.16
CA ASP A 192 -1.83 -6.01 -15.90
C ASP A 192 -0.74 -7.07 -16.03
N ASP A 193 0.53 -6.67 -16.22
CA ASP A 193 1.65 -7.62 -16.20
C ASP A 193 1.86 -8.27 -14.82
N ILE A 194 1.74 -7.48 -13.74
CA ILE A 194 1.80 -7.98 -12.37
C ILE A 194 0.63 -8.94 -12.10
N TYR A 195 -0.59 -8.62 -12.55
CA TYR A 195 -1.76 -9.48 -12.42
C TYR A 195 -1.60 -10.78 -13.23
N ALA A 196 -1.08 -10.69 -14.46
CA ALA A 196 -0.81 -11.89 -15.26
C ALA A 196 0.26 -12.78 -14.63
N ASP A 197 1.29 -12.22 -13.99
CA ASP A 197 2.27 -12.97 -13.19
C ASP A 197 1.63 -13.65 -11.97
N ARG A 198 0.79 -12.90 -11.22
CA ARG A 198 0.01 -13.45 -10.12
C ARG A 198 -0.81 -14.65 -10.56
N ASP A 199 -1.59 -14.51 -11.62
CA ASP A 199 -2.50 -15.57 -12.08
C ASP A 199 -1.73 -16.82 -12.52
N ARG A 200 -0.65 -16.65 -13.30
CA ARG A 200 0.22 -17.77 -13.69
C ARG A 200 0.86 -18.46 -12.49
N THR A 201 1.23 -17.70 -11.47
CA THR A 201 1.87 -18.21 -10.26
C THR A 201 0.87 -18.96 -9.39
N TYR A 202 -0.31 -18.37 -9.16
CA TYR A 202 -1.34 -18.91 -8.28
C TYR A 202 -2.06 -20.10 -8.90
N ALA A 203 -2.23 -20.15 -10.22
CA ALA A 203 -2.75 -21.32 -10.92
C ALA A 203 -1.96 -22.62 -10.61
N LYS A 204 -0.66 -22.50 -10.29
CA LYS A 204 0.21 -23.64 -9.94
C LYS A 204 0.19 -23.97 -8.44
N LEU A 205 -0.24 -23.03 -7.60
CA LEU A 205 -0.13 -23.13 -6.14
C LEU A 205 -1.48 -23.38 -5.46
N MET A 206 -2.53 -22.68 -5.90
CA MET A 206 -3.86 -22.78 -5.31
C MET A 206 -4.41 -24.22 -5.29
N PRO A 207 -4.26 -25.04 -6.36
CA PRO A 207 -4.73 -26.42 -6.35
C PRO A 207 -3.99 -27.33 -5.35
N LEU A 208 -2.82 -26.92 -4.86
CA LEU A 208 -2.00 -27.67 -3.91
C LEU A 208 -2.32 -27.33 -2.46
N LEU A 209 -3.18 -26.34 -2.23
CA LEU A 209 -3.66 -25.99 -0.89
C LEU A 209 -4.82 -26.92 -0.52
N PRO A 210 -4.93 -27.32 0.75
CA PRO A 210 -6.08 -28.09 1.20
C PRO A 210 -7.37 -27.35 0.82
N ALA A 211 -8.32 -28.11 0.28
CA ALA A 211 -9.69 -27.64 0.14
C ALA A 211 -10.23 -27.25 1.53
N GLN A 212 -11.11 -26.25 1.54
CA GLN A 212 -11.69 -25.69 2.75
C GLN A 212 -12.42 -26.75 3.56
#